data_AF-A0A1V6IFA7-F1
#
_entry.id   AF-A0A1V6IFA7-F1
#
_cell.length_a   1.000
_cell.length_b   1.000
_cell.length_c   1.000
_cell.angle_alpha   90.00
_cell.angle_beta   90.00
_cell.angle_gamma   90.00
#
_symmetry.space_group_name_H-M   'P 1'
#
loop_
_entity.id
_entity.type
_entity.pdbx_description
1 polymer ?
#
loop_
_entity_poly.entity_id
_entity_poly.type
_entity_poly.pdbx_seq_one_letter_code
_entity_poly.pdbx_strand_id
1 'polypeptide(L)'
;MNKTNLKNKISKRIIISEIIYVVVTAIISLLMFLPIYKDRATLPGYDEEGNQIVVNLFYEKTPYQRLKAINIEWLLYLGLSLFLICIVILIISYTTNHKLDKYKKVIFIISFGLILVLLLIAAIQITMY
;
A
#
# COMPACT_ATOMS: atom_id res chain seq x y z
N MET A 1 23.31 -37.71 6.08
CA MET A 1 22.80 -36.32 6.17
C MET A 1 21.39 -36.36 6.76
N ASN A 2 21.19 -35.80 7.97
CA ASN A 2 20.00 -36.05 8.81
C ASN A 2 18.72 -35.39 8.26
N LYS A 3 17.67 -36.18 7.99
CA LYS A 3 16.36 -35.72 7.48
C LYS A 3 15.68 -34.66 8.36
N THR A 4 15.93 -34.70 9.66
CA THR A 4 15.45 -33.73 10.67
C THR A 4 16.01 -32.32 10.45
N ASN A 5 17.29 -32.19 10.06
CA ASN A 5 17.90 -30.89 9.75
C ASN A 5 17.33 -30.26 8.47
N LEU A 6 16.98 -31.08 7.47
CA LEU A 6 16.37 -30.59 6.24
C LEU A 6 14.94 -30.05 6.49
N LYS A 7 14.13 -30.77 7.27
CA LYS A 7 12.74 -30.38 7.60
C LYS A 7 12.70 -29.06 8.38
N ASN A 8 13.59 -28.89 9.38
CA ASN A 8 13.70 -27.64 10.13
C ASN A 8 14.16 -26.46 9.25
N LYS A 9 15.09 -26.68 8.30
CA LYS A 9 15.54 -25.64 7.38
C LYS A 9 14.44 -25.19 6.42
N ILE A 10 13.61 -26.12 5.95
CA ILE A 10 12.46 -25.82 5.06
C ILE A 10 11.38 -25.05 5.84
N SER A 11 11.03 -25.48 7.05
CA SER A 11 10.04 -24.79 7.90
C SER A 11 10.46 -23.35 8.25
N LYS A 12 11.72 -23.13 8.63
CA LYS A 12 12.24 -21.78 8.89
C LYS A 12 12.18 -20.87 7.67
N ARG A 13 12.52 -21.38 6.48
CA ARG A 13 12.43 -20.59 5.23
C ARG A 13 11.01 -20.14 4.91
N ILE A 14 10.03 -21.02 5.13
CA ILE A 14 8.61 -20.70 4.88
C ILE A 14 8.15 -19.56 5.81
N ILE A 15 8.44 -19.67 7.11
CA ILE A 15 8.07 -18.64 8.10
C ILE A 15 8.73 -17.29 7.77
N ILE A 16 10.03 -17.29 7.44
CA ILE A 16 10.75 -16.07 7.06
C ILE A 16 10.10 -15.42 5.83
N SER A 17 9.73 -16.21 4.82
CA SER A 17 9.08 -15.69 3.62
C SER A 17 7.74 -15.02 3.95
N GLU A 18 6.93 -15.61 4.83
CA GLU A 18 5.63 -15.06 5.24
C GLU A 18 5.77 -13.74 6.00
N ILE A 19 6.75 -13.66 6.91
CA ILE A 19 7.07 -12.42 7.62
C ILE A 19 7.50 -11.32 6.65
N ILE A 20 8.36 -11.65 5.67
CA ILE A 20 8.79 -10.68 4.65
C ILE A 20 7.58 -10.14 3.87
N TYR A 21 6.64 -10.98 3.47
CA TYR A 21 5.43 -10.53 2.77
C TYR A 21 4.59 -9.56 3.61
N VAL A 22 4.41 -9.86 4.91
CA VAL A 22 3.70 -8.97 5.83
C VAL A 22 4.40 -7.62 5.93
N VAL A 23 5.71 -7.64 6.17
CA VAL A 23 6.51 -6.42 6.33
C VAL A 23 6.50 -5.58 5.06
N VAL A 24 6.72 -6.19 3.89
CA VAL A 24 6.71 -5.48 2.60
C VAL A 24 5.34 -4.87 2.33
N THR A 25 4.26 -5.63 2.53
CA THR A 25 2.90 -5.10 2.32
C THR A 25 2.58 -3.97 3.29
N ALA A 26 3.01 -4.05 4.54
CA ALA A 26 2.84 -2.99 5.52
C ALA A 26 3.61 -1.72 5.12
N ILE A 27 4.86 -1.84 4.69
CA ILE A 27 5.66 -0.70 4.21
C ILE A 27 4.98 -0.03 3.01
N ILE A 28 4.56 -0.81 2.01
CA ILE A 28 3.86 -0.27 0.84
C ILE A 28 2.54 0.39 1.23
N SER A 29 1.81 -0.20 2.18
CA SER A 29 0.57 0.41 2.71
C SER A 29 0.84 1.75 3.39
N LEU A 30 1.96 1.90 4.11
CA LEU A 30 2.34 3.17 4.74
C LEU A 30 2.66 4.25 3.71
N LEU A 31 3.23 3.89 2.55
CA LEU A 31 3.50 4.86 1.47
C LEU A 31 2.22 5.58 1.02
N MET A 32 1.04 4.97 1.14
CA MET A 32 -0.25 5.59 0.82
C MET A 32 -0.53 6.87 1.62
N PHE A 33 0.08 7.01 2.79
CA PHE A 33 -0.19 8.10 3.73
C PHE A 33 0.96 9.10 3.84
N LEU A 34 2.08 8.84 3.16
CA LEU A 34 3.22 9.77 3.15
C LEU A 34 3.07 10.82 2.03
N PRO A 35 3.53 12.06 2.24
CA PRO A 35 3.48 13.13 1.25
C PRO A 35 4.57 12.94 0.18
N ILE A 36 4.46 11.88 -0.62
CA ILE A 36 5.48 11.48 -1.60
C ILE A 36 5.26 12.08 -2.99
N TYR A 37 4.07 12.64 -3.27
CA TYR A 37 3.75 13.21 -4.58
C TYR A 37 3.70 14.73 -4.53
N LYS A 38 4.28 15.35 -5.56
CA LYS A 38 4.18 16.79 -5.78
C LYS A 38 3.04 17.05 -6.74
N ASP A 39 2.13 17.93 -6.34
CA ASP A 39 1.08 18.45 -7.20
C ASP A 39 1.35 19.91 -7.56
N ARG A 40 0.75 20.35 -8.66
CA ARG A 40 0.79 21.76 -9.08
C ARG A 40 -0.59 22.36 -8.81
N ALA A 41 -0.65 23.46 -8.06
CA ALA A 41 -1.83 24.30 -8.00
C ALA A 41 -1.56 25.58 -8.78
N THR A 42 -2.51 25.93 -9.66
CA THR A 42 -2.64 27.25 -10.26
C THR A 42 -3.51 28.10 -9.35
N LEU A 43 -2.90 29.07 -8.66
CA LEU A 43 -3.62 29.98 -7.76
C LEU A 43 -3.56 31.41 -8.29
N PRO A 44 -4.62 32.22 -8.09
CA PRO A 44 -4.55 33.65 -8.34
C PRO A 44 -3.58 34.28 -7.33
N GLY A 45 -2.57 34.96 -7.83
CA GLY A 45 -1.64 35.78 -7.05
C GLY A 45 -1.58 37.20 -7.60
N TYR A 46 -0.72 38.03 -6.99
CA TYR A 46 -0.46 39.39 -7.43
C TYR A 46 1.02 39.57 -7.76
N ASP A 47 1.34 40.31 -8.81
CA ASP A 47 2.71 40.74 -9.09
C ASP A 47 3.12 41.93 -8.20
N GLU A 48 4.38 42.39 -8.34
CA GLU A 48 4.90 43.54 -7.57
C GLU A 48 4.15 44.86 -7.87
N GLU A 49 3.41 44.90 -8.97
CA GLU A 49 2.63 46.05 -9.44
C GLU A 49 1.15 45.97 -9.01
N GLY A 50 0.73 44.87 -8.38
CA GLY A 50 -0.64 44.64 -7.93
C GLY A 50 -1.60 44.09 -9.00
N ASN A 51 -1.09 43.63 -10.13
CA ASN A 51 -1.90 42.97 -11.16
C ASN A 51 -2.14 41.49 -10.79
N GLN A 52 -3.32 40.96 -11.13
CA GLN A 52 -3.61 39.54 -10.95
C GLN A 52 -2.82 38.69 -11.94
N ILE A 53 -2.01 37.78 -11.41
CA ILE A 53 -1.24 36.79 -12.18
C ILE A 53 -1.56 35.38 -11.71
N VAL A 54 -1.40 34.38 -12.59
CA VAL A 54 -1.51 32.97 -12.21
C VAL A 54 -0.17 32.49 -11.68
N VAL A 55 -0.11 32.13 -10.40
CA VAL A 55 1.09 31.60 -9.75
C VAL A 55 1.00 30.08 -9.70
N ASN A 56 2.03 29.42 -10.19
CA ASN A 56 2.18 27.97 -10.09
C ASN A 56 2.88 27.62 -8.77
N LEU A 57 2.13 27.10 -7.81
CA LEU A 57 2.68 26.60 -6.54
C LEU A 57 2.76 25.08 -6.56
N PHE A 58 3.89 24.55 -6.09
CA PHE A 58 4.06 23.12 -5.85
C PHE A 58 3.72 22.83 -4.40
N TYR A 59 2.82 21.87 -4.17
CA TYR A 59 2.51 21.39 -2.82
C TYR A 59 2.59 19.87 -2.76
N GLU A 60 2.94 19.35 -1.59
CA GLU A 60 3.03 17.91 -1.36
C GLU A 60 1.65 17.34 -1.03
N LYS A 61 1.33 16.20 -1.63
CA LYS A 61 0.05 15.52 -1.47
C LYS A 61 0.27 14.04 -1.23
N THR A 62 -0.53 13.44 -0.37
CA THR A 62 -0.45 12.00 -0.11
C THR A 62 -1.19 11.22 -1.20
N PRO A 63 -0.77 9.98 -1.54
CA PRO A 63 -1.53 9.12 -2.44
C PRO A 63 -2.99 8.96 -2.01
N TYR A 64 -3.24 8.84 -0.70
CA TYR A 64 -4.59 8.79 -0.13
C TYR A 64 -5.45 10.01 -0.51
N GLN A 65 -4.91 11.23 -0.36
CA GLN A 65 -5.62 12.46 -0.72
C GLN A 65 -5.97 12.52 -2.22
N ARG A 66 -5.09 11.98 -3.06
CA ARG A 66 -5.32 11.87 -4.52
C ARG A 66 -6.43 10.87 -4.85
N LEU A 67 -6.42 9.69 -4.24
CA LEU A 67 -7.52 8.71 -4.38
C LEU A 67 -8.86 9.25 -3.87
N LYS A 68 -8.85 9.99 -2.76
CA LYS A 68 -10.05 10.62 -2.21
C LYS A 68 -10.62 11.68 -3.16
N ALA A 69 -9.77 12.44 -3.84
CA ALA A 69 -10.21 13.46 -4.80
C ALA A 69 -10.99 12.87 -5.99
N ILE A 70 -10.78 11.59 -6.31
CA ILE A 70 -11.52 10.87 -7.35
C ILE A 70 -12.53 9.84 -6.80
N ASN A 71 -12.82 9.86 -5.51
CA ASN A 71 -13.80 8.99 -4.83
C ASN A 71 -13.54 7.47 -4.99
N ILE A 72 -12.27 7.04 -5.07
CA ILE A 72 -11.91 5.60 -5.12
C ILE A 72 -11.17 5.12 -3.87
N GLU A 73 -11.07 5.94 -2.84
CA GLU A 73 -10.38 5.60 -1.59
C GLU A 73 -11.00 4.38 -0.88
N TRP A 74 -12.26 4.05 -1.15
CA TRP A 74 -12.91 2.86 -0.61
C TRP A 74 -12.22 1.56 -1.05
N LEU A 75 -11.59 1.54 -2.23
CA LEU A 75 -10.77 0.40 -2.68
C LEU A 75 -9.55 0.21 -1.77
N LEU A 76 -8.93 1.30 -1.29
CA LEU A 76 -7.83 1.21 -0.34
C LEU A 76 -8.27 0.53 0.95
N TYR A 77 -9.44 0.89 1.48
CA TYR A 77 -9.99 0.25 2.69
C TYR A 77 -10.27 -1.24 2.47
N LEU A 78 -10.74 -1.63 1.28
CA LEU A 78 -10.92 -3.04 0.92
C LEU A 78 -9.57 -3.78 0.91
N GLY A 79 -8.53 -3.19 0.32
CA GLY A 79 -7.18 -3.76 0.30
C GLY A 79 -6.58 -3.96 1.69
N LEU A 80 -6.72 -2.95 2.55
CA LEU A 80 -6.27 -3.02 3.94
C LEU A 80 -7.07 -4.03 4.77
N SER A 81 -8.37 -4.16 4.52
CA SER A 81 -9.22 -5.16 5.18
C SER A 81 -8.80 -6.59 4.81
N LEU A 82 -8.51 -6.84 3.54
CA LEU A 82 -7.98 -8.13 3.08
C LEU A 82 -6.61 -8.43 3.69
N PHE A 83 -5.75 -7.42 3.84
CA PHE A 83 -4.45 -7.56 4.52
C PHE A 83 -4.63 -7.95 5.99
N LEU A 84 -5.56 -7.31 6.70
CA LEU A 84 -5.87 -7.64 8.10
C LEU A 84 -6.38 -9.09 8.23
N ILE A 85 -7.29 -9.51 7.37
CA ILE A 85 -7.80 -10.89 7.31
C ILE A 85 -6.64 -11.87 7.09
N CYS A 86 -5.70 -11.53 6.21
CA CYS A 86 -4.50 -12.31 5.95
C CYS A 86 -3.64 -12.51 7.20
N ILE A 87 -3.43 -11.46 8.01
CA ILE A 87 -2.71 -11.55 9.28
C ILE A 87 -3.45 -12.46 10.27
N VAL A 88 -4.78 -12.32 10.37
CA VAL A 88 -5.60 -13.16 11.26
C VAL A 88 -5.51 -14.64 10.85
N ILE A 89 -5.64 -14.96 9.56
CA ILE A 89 -5.50 -16.33 9.04
C ILE A 89 -4.09 -16.87 9.30
N LEU A 90 -3.05 -16.04 9.19
CA LEU A 90 -1.68 -16.43 9.47
C LEU A 90 -1.49 -16.82 10.94
N ILE A 91 -2.03 -16.02 11.88
CA ILE A 91 -2.00 -16.32 13.31
C ILE A 91 -2.75 -17.62 13.60
N ILE A 92 -3.98 -17.77 13.08
CA ILE A 92 -4.79 -18.99 13.29
C ILE A 92 -4.07 -20.23 12.75
N SER A 93 -3.50 -20.14 11.55
CA SER A 93 -2.76 -21.26 10.93
C SER A 93 -1.55 -21.67 11.76
N TYR A 94 -0.87 -20.71 12.39
CA TYR A 94 0.24 -20.97 13.30
C TYR A 94 -0.21 -21.63 14.61
N THR A 95 -1.29 -21.13 15.22
CA THR A 95 -1.81 -21.65 16.50
C THR A 95 -2.46 -23.03 16.36
N THR A 96 -3.16 -23.29 15.26
CA THR A 96 -4.00 -24.50 15.10
C THR A 96 -3.37 -25.59 14.24
N ASN A 97 -2.18 -25.37 13.66
CA ASN A 97 -1.56 -26.26 12.66
C ASN A 97 -2.48 -26.58 11.46
N HIS A 98 -3.57 -25.85 11.25
CA HIS A 98 -4.42 -26.01 10.08
C HIS A 98 -3.68 -25.52 8.83
N LYS A 99 -3.66 -26.38 7.80
CA LYS A 99 -3.05 -26.09 6.49
C LYS A 99 -3.96 -25.19 5.65
N LEU A 100 -3.97 -23.89 5.99
CA LEU A 100 -4.65 -22.85 5.21
C LEU A 100 -3.71 -22.17 4.20
N ASP A 101 -2.64 -22.87 3.81
CA ASP A 101 -1.51 -22.27 3.08
C ASP A 101 -1.86 -21.70 1.71
N LYS A 102 -2.80 -22.33 1.00
CA LYS A 102 -3.22 -21.87 -0.33
C LYS A 102 -4.05 -20.58 -0.24
N TYR A 103 -5.01 -20.54 0.68
CA TYR A 103 -5.92 -19.40 0.84
C TYR A 103 -5.19 -18.17 1.35
N LYS A 104 -4.25 -18.33 2.30
CA LYS A 104 -3.45 -17.20 2.80
C LYS A 104 -2.70 -16.51 1.66
N LYS A 105 -2.01 -17.26 0.81
CA LYS A 105 -1.18 -16.71 -0.28
C LYS A 105 -2.02 -15.96 -1.31
N VAL A 106 -3.17 -16.50 -1.69
CA VAL A 106 -4.06 -15.86 -2.68
C VAL A 106 -4.57 -14.52 -2.16
N ILE A 107 -5.09 -14.49 -0.93
CA ILE A 107 -5.62 -13.25 -0.33
C ILE A 107 -4.50 -12.21 -0.18
N PHE A 108 -3.28 -12.64 0.19
CA PHE A 108 -2.12 -11.75 0.29
C PHE A 108 -1.75 -11.12 -1.06
N ILE A 109 -1.66 -11.93 -2.12
CA ILE A 109 -1.32 -11.43 -3.46
C ILE A 109 -2.39 -10.44 -3.96
N ILE A 110 -3.66 -10.74 -3.73
CA ILE A 110 -4.77 -9.85 -4.11
C ILE A 110 -4.68 -8.53 -3.35
N SER A 111 -4.52 -8.58 -2.02
CA SER A 111 -4.39 -7.38 -1.19
C SER A 111 -3.19 -6.52 -1.59
N PHE A 112 -2.02 -7.14 -1.74
CA PHE A 112 -0.79 -6.47 -2.15
C PHE A 112 -0.93 -5.84 -3.54
N GLY A 113 -1.42 -6.62 -4.51
CA GLY A 113 -1.62 -6.15 -5.88
C GLY A 113 -2.59 -4.97 -5.95
N LEU A 114 -3.68 -5.02 -5.18
CA LEU A 114 -4.64 -3.93 -5.11
C LEU A 114 -3.99 -2.63 -4.58
N ILE A 115 -3.24 -2.70 -3.48
CA ILE A 115 -2.56 -1.52 -2.90
C ILE A 115 -1.53 -0.95 -3.88
N LEU A 116 -0.80 -1.81 -4.59
CA LEU A 116 0.20 -1.40 -5.57
C LEU A 116 -0.46 -0.71 -6.78
N VAL A 117 -1.56 -1.25 -7.29
CA VAL A 117 -2.35 -0.62 -8.37
C VAL A 117 -2.87 0.75 -7.92
N LEU A 118 -3.35 0.88 -6.69
CA LEU A 118 -3.84 2.15 -6.14
C LEU A 118 -2.72 3.20 -6.00
N LEU A 119 -1.50 2.80 -5.60
CA LEU A 119 -0.33 3.68 -5.64
C LEU A 119 -0.04 4.19 -7.05
N LEU A 120 -0.09 3.31 -8.05
CA LEU A 120 0.15 3.69 -9.44
C LEU A 120 -0.91 4.66 -9.98
N ILE A 121 -2.19 4.41 -9.66
CA ILE A 121 -3.29 5.32 -10.02
C ILE A 121 -3.06 6.70 -9.41
N ALA A 122 -2.71 6.75 -8.11
CA ALA A 122 -2.43 8.01 -7.42
C ALA A 122 -1.18 8.74 -7.99
N ALA A 123 -0.20 8.01 -8.54
CA ALA A 123 0.99 8.59 -9.14
C ALA A 123 0.71 9.32 -10.47
N ILE A 124 -0.15 8.76 -11.31
CA ILE A 124 -0.44 9.29 -12.66
C ILE A 124 -1.30 10.56 -12.60
N GLN A 125 -2.03 10.77 -11.50
CA GLN A 125 -2.89 11.93 -11.36
C GLN A 125 -2.11 13.25 -11.29
N ILE A 126 -2.46 14.15 -12.21
CA ILE A 126 -2.12 15.57 -12.15
C ILE A 126 -3.40 16.26 -11.69
N THR A 127 -3.41 16.81 -10.47
CA THR A 127 -4.60 17.53 -9.99
C THR A 127 -4.57 18.93 -10.59
N MET A 128 -5.26 19.16 -11.71
CA MET A 128 -5.53 20.53 -12.17
C MET A 128 -6.64 21.11 -11.30
N TYR A 129 -6.33 22.20 -10.59
CA TYR A 129 -7.28 23.02 -9.84
C TYR A 129 -7.68 24.23 -10.67
#